data_AF-A0A0D8L352-F1
#
_entry.id   AF-A0A0D8L352-F1
#
_cell.length_a   1.000
_cell.length_b   1.000
_cell.length_c   1.000
_cell.angle_alpha   90.00
_cell.angle_beta   90.00
_cell.angle_gamma   90.00
#
_symmetry.space_group_name_H-M   'P 1'
#
loop_
_entity.id
_entity.type
_entity.pdbx_description
1 polymer ?
#
loop_
_entity_poly.entity_id
_entity_poly.type
_entity_poly.pdbx_seq_one_letter_code
_entity_poly.pdbx_strand_id
1 'polypeptide(L)' 'MKAGLLLEEGLFISKNHIVSYSFSDDRVNLNMVNGDIIFIEIETDENKNLGLGTESLVIVPINEYHRIQRELNEYFE' A
#
# COMPACT_ATOMS: atom_id res chain seq x y z
N MET A 1 -10.87 -4.18 16.32
CA MET A 1 -9.81 -3.41 15.61
C MET A 1 -9.33 -4.26 14.45
N LYS A 2 -9.26 -3.75 13.21
CA LYS A 2 -8.77 -4.56 12.08
C LYS A 2 -7.25 -4.72 12.23
N ALA A 3 -6.77 -5.96 12.14
CA ALA A 3 -5.38 -6.33 12.44
C ALA A 3 -4.39 -6.15 11.27
N GLY A 4 -4.83 -5.59 10.15
CA GLY A 4 -4.01 -5.41 8.97
C GLY A 4 -4.65 -4.53 7.91
N LEU A 5 -3.85 -4.14 6.93
CA LEU A 5 -4.21 -3.40 5.73
C LEU A 5 -4.43 -4.41 4.60
N LEU A 6 -5.62 -4.39 4.02
CA LEU A 6 -5.94 -5.16 2.83
C LEU A 6 -5.62 -4.29 1.61
N LEU A 7 -4.84 -4.81 0.66
CA LEU A 7 -4.44 -4.07 -0.54
C LEU A 7 -5.30 -4.48 -1.74
N GLU A 8 -5.10 -5.67 -2.30
CA GLU A 8 -5.97 -6.29 -3.31
C GLU A 8 -5.71 -7.82 -3.37
N GLU A 9 -6.58 -8.59 -4.04
CA GLU A 9 -6.55 -10.06 -4.22
C GLU A 9 -5.65 -10.87 -3.24
N GLY A 10 -6.07 -10.92 -1.96
CA GLY A 10 -5.44 -11.79 -0.96
C GLY A 10 -4.15 -11.26 -0.32
N LEU A 11 -3.66 -10.09 -0.72
CA LEU A 11 -2.51 -9.45 -0.08
C LEU A 11 -2.94 -8.70 1.19
N PHE A 12 -2.55 -9.25 2.34
CA PHE A 12 -2.82 -8.71 3.66
C PHE A 12 -1.52 -8.33 4.36
N ILE A 13 -1.34 -7.05 4.66
CA ILE A 13 -0.20 -6.56 5.42
C ILE A 13 -0.61 -6.37 6.88
N SER A 14 0.04 -7.06 7.80
CA SER A 14 -0.18 -6.79 9.23
C SER A 14 0.30 -5.38 9.57
N LYS A 15 -0.55 -4.57 10.20
CA LYS A 15 -0.20 -3.19 10.58
C LYS A 15 0.94 -3.13 11.60
N ASN A 16 1.12 -4.17 12.40
CA ASN A 16 2.25 -4.29 13.33
C ASN A 16 3.60 -4.49 12.62
N HIS A 17 3.59 -4.83 11.34
CA HIS A 17 4.79 -4.94 10.53
C HIS A 17 5.12 -3.66 9.77
N ILE A 18 4.30 -2.61 9.86
CA ILE A 18 4.55 -1.30 9.26
C ILE A 18 5.21 -0.42 10.32
N VAL A 19 6.45 -0.01 10.07
CA VAL A 19 7.23 0.90 10.94
C VAL A 19 6.83 2.36 10.69
N SER A 20 6.68 2.73 9.43
CA SER A 20 6.31 4.07 9.00
C SER A 20 5.73 4.04 7.59
N TYR A 21 5.04 5.11 7.23
CA TYR A 21 4.52 5.30 5.89
C TYR A 21 4.73 6.74 5.43
N SER A 22 4.74 6.94 4.12
CA SER A 22 4.72 8.28 3.51
C SER A 22 3.86 8.27 2.26
N PHE A 23 3.27 9.44 1.97
CA PHE A 23 2.49 9.66 0.75
C PHE A 23 3.25 10.59 -0.20
N SER A 24 3.19 10.26 -1.49
CA SER A 24 3.33 11.19 -2.60
C SER A 24 2.00 11.30 -3.35
N ASP A 25 1.94 12.13 -4.39
CA ASP A 25 0.71 12.42 -5.13
C ASP A 25 0.05 11.15 -5.71
N ASP A 26 0.85 10.13 -6.06
CA ASP A 26 0.44 8.91 -6.76
C ASP A 26 0.92 7.60 -6.11
N ARG A 27 1.62 7.68 -4.97
CA ARG A 27 2.24 6.52 -4.32
C ARG A 27 2.20 6.59 -2.79
N VAL A 28 1.99 5.45 -2.16
CA VAL A 28 2.26 5.20 -0.74
C VAL A 28 3.53 4.39 -0.61
N ASN A 29 4.45 4.80 0.26
CA ASN A 29 5.59 3.99 0.66
C ASN A 29 5.34 3.45 2.06
N LEU A 30 5.42 2.14 2.25
CA LEU A 30 5.34 1.47 3.54
C LEU A 30 6.72 0.92 3.90
N ASN A 31 7.30 1.39 4.99
CA ASN A 31 8.54 0.83 5.52
C ASN A 31 8.19 -0.27 6.52
N MET A 32 8.69 -1.47 6.26
CA MET A 32 8.37 -2.67 7.03
C MET A 32 9.41 -2.95 8.12
N VAL A 33 9.03 -3.68 9.16
CA VAL A 33 9.90 -4.03 10.31
C VAL A 33 11.11 -4.89 9.92
N ASN A 34 11.00 -5.66 8.84
CA ASN A 34 12.07 -6.48 8.31
C ASN A 34 13.05 -5.70 7.40
N GLY A 35 12.82 -4.39 7.23
CA GLY A 35 13.61 -3.54 6.36
C GLY A 35 13.13 -3.46 4.92
N ASP A 36 12.10 -4.23 4.54
CA ASP A 36 11.49 -4.16 3.21
C ASP A 36 10.71 -2.86 3.05
N ILE A 37 10.56 -2.43 1.80
CA ILE A 37 9.72 -1.30 1.43
C ILE A 37 8.66 -1.83 0.48
N ILE A 38 7.40 -1.51 0.77
CA ILE A 38 6.26 -1.81 -0.11
C ILE A 38 5.75 -0.49 -0.68
N PHE A 39 5.70 -0.42 -2.00
CA PHE A 39 5.17 0.68 -2.78
C PHE A 39 3.75 0.33 -3.20
N ILE A 40 2.82 1.25 -2.97
CA ILE A 40 1.44 1.14 -3.44
C ILE A 40 1.20 2.30 -4.39
N GLU A 41 0.95 2.02 -5.65
CA GLU A 41 0.73 3.02 -6.70
C GLU A 41 -0.70 3.00 -7.22
N ILE A 42 -1.15 4.15 -7.70
CA ILE A 42 -2.42 4.26 -8.44
C ILE A 42 -2.27 3.62 -9.82
N GLU A 43 -3.25 2.82 -10.22
CA GLU A 43 -3.36 2.30 -11.58
C GLU A 43 -3.54 3.46 -12.59
N THR A 44 -2.68 3.48 -13.59
CA THR A 44 -2.66 4.41 -14.74
C THR A 44 -2.55 3.60 -16.03
N ASP A 45 -2.90 4.20 -17.17
CA ASP A 45 -2.78 3.52 -18.47
C ASP A 45 -1.33 3.07 -18.79
N GLU A 46 -0.32 3.71 -18.18
CA GLU A 46 1.10 3.37 -18.35
C GLU A 46 1.54 2.17 -17.50
N ASN A 47 0.97 1.99 -16.30
CA ASN A 47 1.36 0.93 -15.35
C ASN A 47 0.33 -0.20 -15.22
N LYS A 48 -0.82 -0.11 -15.88
CA LYS A 48 -1.92 -1.09 -15.82
C LYS A 48 -1.52 -2.53 -16.11
N ASN A 49 -0.52 -2.73 -16.97
CA ASN A 49 -0.01 -4.06 -17.33
C ASN A 49 1.19 -4.50 -16.49
N LEU A 50 1.68 -3.66 -15.58
CA LEU A 50 2.80 -4.01 -14.71
C LEU A 50 2.38 -4.98 -13.59
N GLY A 51 1.06 -5.13 -13.33
CA GLY A 51 0.52 -6.10 -12.38
C GLY A 51 1.21 -6.01 -11.02
N LEU A 52 1.24 -7.10 -10.23
CA LEU A 52 2.12 -7.26 -9.07
C LEU A 52 3.59 -7.27 -9.53
N GLY A 53 4.08 -6.13 -10.01
CA GLY A 53 5.39 -5.98 -10.62
C GLY A 53 6.41 -5.87 -9.51
N THR A 54 7.26 -6.87 -9.34
CA THR A 54 8.29 -6.99 -8.28
C THR A 54 7.75 -7.14 -6.86
N GLU A 55 8.50 -7.83 -6.00
CA GLU A 55 8.10 -8.25 -4.64
C GLU A 55 7.70 -7.09 -3.70
N SER A 56 7.89 -5.85 -4.15
CA SER A 56 7.75 -4.63 -3.39
C SER A 56 6.78 -3.61 -4.00
N LEU A 57 6.13 -3.86 -5.14
CA LEU A 57 5.19 -2.90 -5.74
C LEU A 57 3.81 -3.52 -5.94
N VAL A 58 2.80 -2.78 -5.50
CA VAL A 58 1.39 -3.11 -5.59
C VAL A 58 0.69 -1.98 -6.33
N ILE A 59 0.05 -2.29 -7.44
CA ILE A 59 -0.72 -1.32 -8.22
C ILE A 59 -2.18 -1.54 -7.89
N VAL A 60 -2.89 -0.47 -7.51
CA VAL A 60 -4.30 -0.53 -7.10
C VAL A 60 -5.12 0.55 -7.80
N PRO A 61 -6.43 0.33 -8.01
CA PRO A 61 -7.32 1.38 -8.52
C PRO A 61 -7.34 2.61 -7.59
N ILE A 62 -7.61 3.80 -8.14
CA ILE A 62 -7.66 5.07 -7.38
C ILE A 62 -8.57 5.02 -6.14
N ASN A 63 -9.70 4.32 -6.23
CA ASN A 63 -10.63 4.17 -5.11
C ASN A 63 -10.02 3.36 -3.95
N GLU A 64 -9.24 2.33 -4.28
CA GLU A 64 -8.53 1.49 -3.31
C GLU A 64 -7.35 2.24 -2.70
N TYR A 65 -6.63 3.02 -3.50
CA TYR A 65 -5.59 3.92 -3.02
C TYR A 65 -6.12 4.89 -1.95
N HIS A 66 -7.22 5.59 -2.21
CA HIS A 66 -7.81 6.51 -1.23
C HIS A 66 -8.34 5.79 0.01
N ARG A 67 -8.85 4.56 -0.13
CA ARG A 67 -9.22 3.72 1.03
C ARG A 67 -8.00 3.42 1.91
N ILE A 68 -6.89 3.00 1.30
CA ILE A 68 -5.64 2.68 1.98
C ILE A 68 -5.08 3.92 2.69
N GLN A 69 -5.03 5.06 1.99
CA GLN A 69 -4.57 6.32 2.55
C GLN A 69 -5.33 6.70 3.83
N ARG A 70 -6.67 6.59 3.79
CA ARG A 70 -7.52 6.82 4.96
C ARG A 70 -7.26 5.80 6.08
N GLU A 71 -7.19 4.50 5.75
CA GLU A 71 -6.93 3.45 6.74
C GLU A 71 -5.53 3.51 7.36
N LEU A 72 -4.55 4.13 6.71
CA LEU A 72 -3.23 4.37 7.28
C LEU A 72 -3.27 5.58 8.24
N ASN A 73 -3.87 6.69 7.81
CA ASN A 73 -4.03 7.86 8.66
C ASN A 73 -4.80 7.57 9.95
N GLU A 74 -5.94 6.87 9.88
CA GLU A 74 -6.73 6.52 11.06
C GLU A 74 -6.01 5.61 12.07
N TYR A 75 -4.95 4.91 11.65
CA TYR A 75 -4.25 3.94 12.50
C TYR A 75 -2.96 4.46 13.12
N PHE A 76 -2.36 5.49 12.53
CA PHE A 76 -1.08 6.04 12.96
C PHE A 76 -1.18 7.50 13.45
N GLU A 77 -2.36 8.12 13.40
CA GLU A 77 -2.73 9.30 14.23
C GLU A 77 -3.05 8.90 15.68
#